data_AF-A0A2T6CZ77-F1
#
_entry.id   AF-A0A2T6CZ77-F1
#
_cell.length_a   1.000
_cell.length_b   1.000
_cell.length_c   1.000
_cell.angle_alpha   90.00
_cell.angle_beta   90.00
_cell.angle_gamma   90.00
#
_symmetry.space_group_name_H-M   'P 1'
#
loop_
_entity.id
_entity.type
_entity.pdbx_description
1 polymer ?
#
loop_
_entity_poly.entity_id
_entity_poly.type
_entity_poly.pdbx_seq_one_letter_code
_entity_poly.pdbx_strand_id
1 'polypeptide(L)'
;MRRSHQVALVLLGTAGVVGVAMVWDAARRQRTESTATASLPPGEPVSADRTYSNNEFVPGVGYYHAPYHAWFPYPYNHHDPARGYFAGGAWQAVPWIAALTQSRPAAPAVSSALAAQQAYAQKRRDDPPRAQAGGGSSGFTSRPAGTRAPTSRPIFRGGFGSSAHPSGS
;
A
#
# COMPACT_ATOMS: atom_id res chain seq x y z
N MET A 1 -35.23 -33.99 59.67
CA MET A 1 -34.36 -34.42 58.56
C MET A 1 -34.67 -33.58 57.33
N ARG A 2 -33.63 -33.22 56.56
CA ARG A 2 -33.50 -32.18 55.50
C ARG A 2 -34.59 -32.32 54.41
N ARG A 3 -35.48 -31.33 54.21
CA ARG A 3 -35.42 -30.15 53.30
C ARG A 3 -34.84 -30.41 51.89
N SER A 4 -35.74 -30.13 50.92
CA SER A 4 -35.54 -29.50 49.60
C SER A 4 -34.92 -30.30 48.45
N HIS A 5 -35.77 -31.05 47.75
CA HIS A 5 -35.71 -31.22 46.29
C HIS A 5 -36.46 -30.07 45.63
N GLN A 6 -35.78 -28.99 45.24
CA GLN A 6 -36.32 -28.04 44.27
C GLN A 6 -35.21 -27.52 43.36
N VAL A 7 -35.31 -27.93 42.09
CA VAL A 7 -35.09 -27.11 40.89
C VAL A 7 -33.92 -26.13 40.95
N ALA A 8 -32.73 -26.62 40.59
CA ALA A 8 -31.61 -25.79 40.14
C ALA A 8 -31.20 -26.24 38.74
N LEU A 9 -32.10 -26.06 37.78
CA LEU A 9 -31.84 -26.14 36.36
C LEU A 9 -32.79 -25.15 35.70
N VAL A 10 -32.25 -24.32 34.81
CA VAL A 10 -32.90 -23.16 34.18
C VAL A 10 -32.82 -21.88 35.01
N LEU A 11 -31.70 -21.16 34.89
CA LEU A 11 -31.58 -19.70 34.79
C LEU A 11 -30.10 -19.30 34.82
N LEU A 12 -29.47 -19.17 33.63
CA LEU A 12 -28.60 -18.03 33.22
C LEU A 12 -27.87 -18.33 31.89
N GLY A 13 -28.62 -18.66 30.84
CA GLY A 13 -28.12 -18.87 29.48
C GLY A 13 -27.89 -17.60 28.65
N THR A 14 -27.63 -16.43 29.25
CA THR A 14 -27.54 -15.15 28.50
C THR A 14 -26.38 -14.23 28.88
N ALA A 15 -25.49 -14.65 29.78
CA ALA A 15 -24.32 -13.85 30.19
C ALA A 15 -22.99 -14.25 29.51
N GLY A 16 -23.01 -15.20 28.55
CA GLY A 16 -21.80 -15.70 27.89
C GLY A 16 -21.43 -15.00 26.57
N VAL A 17 -22.37 -14.34 25.90
CA VAL A 17 -22.15 -13.83 24.53
C VAL A 17 -21.41 -12.48 24.52
N VAL A 18 -21.63 -11.63 25.54
CA VAL A 18 -21.03 -10.28 25.59
C VAL A 18 -19.54 -10.33 25.97
N GLY A 19 -19.13 -11.27 26.82
CA GLY A 19 -17.72 -11.42 27.22
C GLY A 19 -16.80 -11.83 26.06
N VAL A 20 -17.29 -12.69 25.17
CA VAL A 20 -16.53 -13.12 23.98
C VAL A 20 -16.40 -11.99 22.96
N ALA A 21 -17.44 -11.15 22.79
CA ALA A 21 -17.38 -10.01 21.88
C ALA A 21 -16.32 -8.97 22.31
N MET A 22 -16.19 -8.69 23.61
CA MET A 22 -15.18 -7.74 24.09
C MET A 22 -13.75 -8.30 24.04
N VAL A 23 -13.54 -9.61 24.23
CA VAL A 23 -12.24 -10.26 24.01
C VAL A 23 -11.86 -10.25 22.52
N TRP A 24 -12.83 -10.43 21.61
CA TRP A 24 -12.59 -10.34 20.17
C TRP A 24 -12.28 -8.90 19.71
N ASP A 25 -12.90 -7.89 20.33
CA ASP A 25 -12.62 -6.48 20.03
C ASP A 25 -11.26 -6.03 20.59
N ALA A 26 -10.88 -6.48 21.79
CA ALA A 26 -9.56 -6.22 22.37
C ALA A 26 -8.42 -6.88 21.57
N ALA A 27 -8.64 -8.10 21.06
CA ALA A 27 -7.69 -8.76 20.15
C ALA A 27 -7.59 -8.06 18.78
N ARG A 28 -8.66 -7.40 18.32
CA ARG A 28 -8.62 -6.52 17.14
C ARG A 28 -7.80 -5.27 17.40
N ARG A 29 -7.96 -4.64 18.57
CA ARG A 29 -7.23 -3.43 18.96
C ARG A 29 -5.72 -3.68 19.10
N GLN A 30 -5.31 -4.78 19.74
CA GLN A 30 -3.89 -5.11 19.91
C GLN A 30 -3.14 -5.42 18.59
N ARG A 31 -3.82 -5.82 17.50
CA ARG A 31 -3.14 -6.01 16.19
C ARG A 31 -2.93 -4.73 15.40
N THR A 32 -3.75 -3.72 15.62
CA THR A 32 -3.54 -2.40 15.00
C THR A 32 -2.28 -1.71 15.54
N GLU A 33 -1.83 -2.07 16.74
CA GLU A 33 -0.70 -1.41 17.42
C GLU A 33 0.68 -1.94 16.99
N SER A 34 0.77 -3.06 16.27
CA SER A 34 2.02 -3.46 15.61
C SER A 34 2.25 -2.74 14.27
N THR A 35 1.36 -1.82 13.89
CA THR A 35 1.46 -1.00 12.67
C THR A 35 2.39 0.21 12.88
N ALA A 36 3.58 -0.01 13.43
CA ALA A 36 4.69 0.87 13.11
C ALA A 36 5.29 0.33 11.80
N THR A 37 4.59 0.55 10.69
CA THR A 37 5.12 0.27 9.36
C THR A 37 6.30 1.20 9.14
N ALA A 38 7.50 0.73 9.50
CA ALA A 38 8.72 1.32 8.99
C ALA A 38 8.58 1.32 7.47
N SER A 39 8.71 2.49 6.86
CA SER A 39 8.72 2.61 5.41
C SER A 39 10.14 2.89 4.99
N LEU A 40 10.58 2.23 3.93
CA LEU A 40 11.77 2.64 3.24
C LEU A 40 11.55 4.06 2.67
N PRO A 41 12.52 5.00 2.81
CA PRO A 41 12.44 6.29 2.16
C PRO A 41 12.21 6.11 0.65
N PRO A 42 11.41 6.97 0.01
CA PRO A 42 11.25 6.94 -1.43
C PRO A 42 12.61 7.09 -2.13
N GLY A 43 12.94 6.12 -2.99
CA GLY A 43 14.16 6.17 -3.81
C GLY A 43 15.37 5.45 -3.23
N GLU A 44 15.32 4.94 -1.99
CA GLU A 44 16.36 4.03 -1.51
C GLU A 44 16.24 2.67 -2.22
N PRO A 45 17.31 2.15 -2.84
CA PRO A 45 17.27 0.85 -3.49
C PRO A 45 17.11 -0.29 -2.48
N VAL A 46 16.37 -1.33 -2.86
CA VAL A 46 16.36 -2.57 -2.08
C VAL A 46 17.74 -3.24 -2.13
N SER A 47 18.22 -3.73 -0.98
CA SER A 47 19.55 -4.34 -0.84
C SER A 47 19.50 -5.70 -0.16
N ALA A 48 20.37 -6.62 -0.59
CA ALA A 48 20.54 -7.94 0.01
C ALA A 48 21.18 -7.90 1.41
N ASP A 49 22.00 -6.86 1.67
CA ASP A 49 22.77 -6.74 2.92
C ASP A 49 21.97 -6.09 4.05
N ARG A 50 20.86 -5.44 3.70
CA ARG A 50 19.97 -4.76 4.63
C ARG A 50 19.04 -5.75 5.31
N THR A 51 18.94 -5.63 6.64
CA THR A 51 17.90 -6.28 7.42
C THR A 51 16.62 -5.46 7.31
N TYR A 52 15.52 -6.12 6.93
CA TYR A 52 14.20 -5.52 6.89
C TYR A 52 13.34 -6.08 8.01
N SER A 53 12.50 -5.22 8.59
CA SER A 53 11.52 -5.62 9.60
C SER A 53 10.29 -6.24 8.94
N ASN A 54 9.60 -7.14 9.65
CA ASN A 54 8.34 -7.69 9.19
C ASN A 54 7.32 -6.55 9.01
N ASN A 55 6.59 -6.55 7.90
CA ASN A 55 5.69 -5.49 7.45
C ASN A 55 6.37 -4.16 7.10
N GLU A 56 7.69 -4.12 6.92
CA GLU A 56 8.36 -2.93 6.40
C GLU A 56 7.89 -2.67 4.96
N PHE A 57 7.38 -1.47 4.69
CA PHE A 57 6.81 -1.12 3.40
C PHE A 57 7.86 -0.48 2.49
N VAL A 58 7.93 -0.95 1.25
CA VAL A 58 8.76 -0.36 0.19
C VAL A 58 7.86 0.11 -0.95
N PRO A 59 7.82 1.41 -1.26
CA PRO A 59 7.02 1.95 -2.35
C PRO A 59 7.32 1.25 -3.70
N GLY A 60 6.27 0.81 -4.38
CA GLY A 60 6.37 0.09 -5.65
C GLY A 60 6.66 -1.40 -5.53
N VAL A 61 7.04 -1.91 -4.35
CA VAL A 61 7.39 -3.31 -4.11
C VAL A 61 6.36 -4.02 -3.22
N GLY A 62 5.99 -3.42 -2.08
CA GLY A 62 5.04 -3.99 -1.13
C GLY A 62 5.60 -4.11 0.29
N TYR A 63 5.05 -5.06 1.05
CA TYR A 63 5.37 -5.32 2.45
C TYR A 63 6.36 -6.47 2.57
N TYR A 64 7.48 -6.24 3.27
CA TYR A 64 8.45 -7.29 3.54
C TYR A 64 7.88 -8.29 4.57
N HIS A 65 7.95 -9.57 4.26
CA HIS A 65 7.59 -10.64 5.18
C HIS A 65 8.85 -11.35 5.66
N ALA A 66 9.28 -11.05 6.90
CA ALA A 66 10.55 -11.56 7.43
C ALA A 66 10.67 -13.09 7.41
N PRO A 67 9.64 -13.88 7.77
CA PRO A 67 9.71 -15.36 7.71
C PRO A 67 9.86 -15.94 6.30
N TYR A 68 9.54 -15.16 5.27
CA TYR A 68 9.56 -15.60 3.86
C TYR A 68 10.68 -14.95 3.05
N HIS A 69 11.45 -14.05 3.65
CA HIS A 69 12.58 -13.36 3.00
C HIS A 69 12.23 -12.66 1.68
N ALA A 70 10.99 -12.18 1.57
CA ALA A 70 10.43 -11.62 0.34
C ALA A 70 9.36 -10.55 0.59
N TRP A 71 8.97 -9.81 -0.46
CA TRP A 71 7.93 -8.80 -0.42
C TRP A 71 6.62 -9.30 -1.00
N PHE A 72 5.52 -8.80 -0.44
CA PHE A 72 4.17 -9.21 -0.81
C PHE A 72 3.20 -8.00 -0.87
N PRO A 73 2.08 -8.11 -1.60
CA PRO A 73 1.15 -6.99 -1.80
C PRO A 73 0.39 -6.58 -0.53
N TYR A 74 0.22 -7.48 0.43
CA TYR A 74 -0.47 -7.21 1.68
C TYR A 74 0.48 -7.40 2.86
N PRO A 75 0.27 -6.69 3.98
CA PRO A 75 0.98 -6.97 5.22
C PRO A 75 0.81 -8.41 5.67
N TYR A 76 1.81 -8.90 6.41
CA TYR A 76 1.79 -10.15 7.11
C TYR A 76 0.62 -10.19 8.08
N ASN A 77 -0.19 -11.25 8.01
CA ASN A 77 -1.46 -11.40 8.73
C ASN A 77 -2.51 -10.32 8.40
N HIS A 78 -2.46 -9.70 7.22
CA HIS A 78 -3.56 -8.87 6.74
C HIS A 78 -4.85 -9.70 6.64
N HIS A 79 -5.94 -9.20 7.22
CA HIS A 79 -7.21 -9.91 7.28
C HIS A 79 -8.21 -9.39 6.25
N ASP A 80 -8.72 -10.32 5.44
CA ASP A 80 -9.82 -10.13 4.51
C ASP A 80 -10.98 -11.04 4.92
N PRO A 81 -12.22 -10.52 5.11
CA PRO A 81 -13.34 -11.33 5.59
C PRO A 81 -13.74 -12.51 4.68
N ALA A 82 -13.46 -12.44 3.38
CA ALA A 82 -13.82 -13.49 2.43
C ALA A 82 -12.71 -14.53 2.25
N ARG A 83 -11.44 -14.15 2.50
CA ARG A 83 -10.27 -14.99 2.23
C ARG A 83 -9.49 -15.43 3.47
N GLY A 84 -9.69 -14.75 4.60
CA GLY A 84 -8.96 -15.00 5.85
C GLY A 84 -7.72 -14.11 5.97
N TYR A 85 -6.63 -14.67 6.50
CA TYR A 85 -5.37 -13.98 6.75
C TYR A 85 -4.37 -14.23 5.62
N PHE A 86 -3.65 -13.19 5.21
CA PHE A 86 -2.61 -13.29 4.20
C PHE A 86 -1.21 -13.44 4.81
N ALA A 87 -0.46 -14.46 4.42
CA ALA A 87 0.94 -14.65 4.79
C ALA A 87 1.68 -15.39 3.67
N GLY A 88 2.92 -14.97 3.39
CA GLY A 88 3.80 -15.66 2.42
C GLY A 88 3.23 -15.87 1.01
N GLY A 89 2.28 -15.05 0.56
CA GLY A 89 1.65 -15.19 -0.76
C GLY A 89 0.37 -16.04 -0.77
N ALA A 90 -0.04 -16.60 0.36
CA ALA A 90 -1.22 -17.43 0.49
C ALA A 90 -2.23 -16.83 1.48
N TRP A 91 -3.50 -17.22 1.30
CA TRP A 91 -4.59 -16.92 2.23
C TRP A 91 -4.88 -18.14 3.12
N GLN A 92 -5.21 -17.90 4.38
CA GLN A 92 -5.38 -18.95 5.40
C GLN A 92 -6.46 -18.59 6.43
N ALA A 93 -7.12 -19.59 6.97
CA ALA A 93 -8.25 -19.38 7.90
C ALA A 93 -7.84 -18.78 9.26
N VAL A 94 -6.59 -19.00 9.69
CA VAL A 94 -6.05 -18.52 10.97
C VAL A 94 -4.81 -17.66 10.74
N PRO A 95 -4.47 -16.73 11.64
CA PRO A 95 -3.24 -15.94 11.53
C PRO A 95 -2.00 -16.83 11.68
N TRP A 96 -0.94 -16.53 10.94
CA TRP A 96 0.34 -17.21 11.09
C TRP A 96 1.10 -16.64 12.29
N ILE A 97 1.61 -17.51 13.15
CA ILE A 97 2.48 -17.11 14.26
C ILE A 97 3.92 -17.45 13.87
N ALA A 98 4.72 -16.43 13.60
CA ALA A 98 6.15 -16.57 13.34
C ALA A 98 6.94 -15.78 14.38
N ALA A 99 8.02 -16.39 14.88
CA ALA A 99 8.94 -15.73 15.81
C ALA A 99 9.89 -14.74 15.11
N LEU A 100 10.12 -14.92 13.81
CA LEU A 100 11.06 -14.11 13.05
C LEU A 100 10.44 -12.76 12.66
N THR A 101 10.86 -11.69 13.32
CA THR A 101 10.33 -10.33 13.13
C THR A 101 11.17 -9.47 12.19
N GLN A 102 12.35 -9.92 11.80
CA GLN A 102 13.27 -9.22 10.91
C GLN A 102 14.23 -10.20 10.26
N SER A 103 14.60 -9.95 9.00
CA SER A 103 15.53 -10.82 8.26
C SER A 103 16.11 -10.09 7.05
N ARG A 104 17.13 -10.69 6.42
CA ARG A 104 17.64 -10.25 5.12
C ARG A 104 16.85 -10.93 3.99
N PRO A 105 16.61 -10.24 2.87
CA PRO A 105 15.86 -10.79 1.75
C PRO A 105 16.64 -11.89 1.03
N ALA A 106 15.93 -12.83 0.43
CA ALA A 106 16.54 -13.80 -0.46
C ALA A 106 16.97 -13.12 -1.77
N ALA A 107 18.06 -13.59 -2.39
CA ALA A 107 18.55 -13.06 -3.67
C ALA A 107 17.46 -12.88 -4.76
N PRO A 108 16.59 -13.87 -5.04
CA PRO A 108 15.52 -13.68 -6.03
C PRO A 108 14.51 -12.60 -5.63
N ALA A 109 14.25 -12.42 -4.32
CA ALA A 109 13.36 -11.38 -3.84
C ALA A 109 13.95 -9.98 -4.10
N VAL A 110 15.26 -9.80 -3.88
CA VAL A 110 15.96 -8.54 -4.20
C VAL A 110 15.84 -8.21 -5.69
N SER A 111 16.10 -9.19 -6.57
CA SER A 111 15.95 -8.99 -8.02
C SER A 111 14.53 -8.57 -8.41
N SER A 112 13.50 -9.25 -7.85
CA SER A 112 12.10 -8.91 -8.11
C SER A 112 11.71 -7.54 -7.58
N ALA A 113 12.24 -7.16 -6.41
CA ALA A 113 11.97 -5.88 -5.78
C ALA A 113 12.61 -4.72 -6.54
N LEU A 114 13.86 -4.88 -7.00
CA LEU A 114 14.52 -3.87 -7.82
C LEU A 114 13.79 -3.64 -9.15
N ALA A 115 13.32 -4.70 -9.81
CA ALA A 115 12.51 -4.58 -11.02
C ALA A 115 11.19 -3.83 -10.75
N ALA A 116 10.53 -4.13 -9.62
CA ALA A 116 9.31 -3.44 -9.22
C ALA A 116 9.55 -1.95 -8.88
N GLN A 117 10.67 -1.61 -8.20
CA GLN A 117 11.06 -0.23 -7.96
C GLN A 117 11.31 0.54 -9.25
N GLN A 118 11.97 -0.07 -10.25
CA GLN A 118 12.20 0.54 -11.55
C GLN A 118 10.89 0.82 -12.29
N ALA A 119 9.98 -0.15 -12.33
CA ALA A 119 8.66 0.03 -12.94
C ALA A 119 7.83 1.12 -12.24
N TYR A 120 7.89 1.18 -10.91
CA TYR A 120 7.26 2.24 -10.12
C TYR A 120 7.85 3.63 -10.43
N ALA A 121 9.18 3.73 -10.53
CA ALA A 121 9.85 4.97 -10.89
C ALA A 121 9.51 5.44 -12.31
N GLN A 122 9.38 4.51 -13.27
CA GLN A 122 8.94 4.81 -14.65
C GLN A 122 7.52 5.38 -14.66
N LYS A 123 6.55 4.71 -14.03
CA LYS A 123 5.17 5.19 -13.94
C LYS A 123 5.07 6.60 -13.38
N ARG A 124 5.85 6.92 -12.34
CA ARG A 124 5.88 8.28 -11.75
C ARG A 124 6.49 9.35 -12.66
N ARG A 125 7.30 8.96 -13.65
CA ARG A 125 7.82 9.88 -14.67
C ARG A 125 6.78 10.12 -15.76
N ASP A 126 6.05 9.07 -16.13
CA ASP A 126 5.05 9.10 -17.21
C ASP A 126 3.75 9.80 -16.76
N ASP A 127 3.41 9.71 -15.47
CA ASP A 127 2.34 10.49 -14.84
C ASP A 127 2.95 11.74 -14.15
N PRO A 128 3.19 12.85 -14.87
CA PRO A 128 3.59 14.08 -14.22
C PRO A 128 2.53 14.45 -13.17
N PRO A 129 2.91 14.95 -11.99
CA PRO A 129 1.95 15.38 -11.00
C PRO A 129 0.99 16.35 -11.68
N ARG A 130 -0.30 15.96 -11.75
CA ARG A 130 -1.37 16.85 -12.20
C ARG A 130 -1.28 18.07 -11.30
N ALA A 131 -0.72 19.17 -11.83
CA ALA A 131 -0.53 20.40 -11.09
C ALA A 131 -1.82 20.68 -10.36
N GLN A 132 -1.72 20.75 -9.03
CA GLN A 132 -2.83 21.13 -8.18
C GLN A 132 -3.18 22.56 -8.61
N ALA A 133 -4.16 22.67 -9.50
CA ALA A 133 -4.70 23.93 -10.00
C ALA A 133 -5.44 24.57 -8.83
N GLY A 134 -4.68 25.30 -8.01
CA GLY A 134 -5.16 25.96 -6.80
C GLY A 134 -4.39 27.26 -6.59
N GLY A 135 -4.79 28.29 -7.34
CA GLY A 135 -4.80 29.70 -6.95
C GLY A 135 -3.46 30.37 -6.59
N GLY A 136 -3.02 31.31 -7.45
CA GLY A 136 -1.99 32.27 -7.04
C GLY A 136 -1.29 33.00 -8.17
N SER A 137 -2.04 33.70 -9.02
CA SER A 137 -1.50 34.66 -9.98
C SER A 137 -0.96 35.92 -9.26
N SER A 138 0.35 36.07 -9.14
CA SER A 138 1.06 37.36 -8.98
C SER A 138 2.56 37.09 -8.71
N GLY A 139 3.54 37.68 -9.39
CA GLY A 139 3.52 38.78 -10.33
C GLY A 139 4.73 38.73 -11.25
N PHE A 140 4.47 39.17 -12.47
CA PHE A 140 5.45 39.61 -13.45
C PHE A 140 6.13 40.87 -12.89
N THR A 141 7.41 40.79 -12.51
CA THR A 141 8.23 41.98 -12.29
C THR A 141 8.86 42.41 -13.62
N SER A 142 8.47 43.61 -14.00
CA SER A 142 8.77 44.32 -15.22
C SER A 142 10.27 44.48 -15.49
N ARG A 143 10.68 44.26 -16.74
CA ARG A 143 11.90 44.85 -17.31
C ARG A 143 11.47 45.75 -18.48
N PRO A 144 11.79 47.05 -18.49
CA PRO A 144 11.48 47.91 -19.62
C PRO A 144 12.54 47.68 -20.71
N ALA A 145 12.11 47.35 -21.91
CA ALA A 145 12.96 47.34 -23.09
C ALA A 145 12.31 48.14 -24.22
N GLY A 146 12.98 49.24 -24.54
CA GLY A 146 12.99 50.02 -25.79
C GLY A 146 11.93 49.79 -26.86
N THR A 147 11.17 50.85 -27.10
CA THR A 147 10.69 51.41 -28.37
C THR A 147 11.14 50.73 -29.68
N ARG A 148 10.19 50.14 -30.44
CA ARG A 148 9.85 50.52 -31.83
C ARG A 148 8.66 49.72 -32.41
N ALA A 149 8.02 50.35 -33.39
CA ALA A 149 6.68 50.17 -33.96
C ALA A 149 6.49 48.91 -34.87
N PRO A 150 5.25 48.63 -35.37
CA PRO A 150 4.78 47.30 -35.74
C PRO A 150 4.96 46.97 -37.24
N THR A 151 5.16 45.69 -37.54
CA THR A 151 5.01 45.18 -38.91
C THR A 151 4.45 43.75 -38.92
N SER A 152 3.22 43.65 -39.41
CA SER A 152 2.64 42.63 -40.29
C SER A 152 2.73 41.13 -39.95
N ARG A 153 1.54 40.53 -39.78
CA ARG A 153 1.25 39.07 -39.82
C ARG A 153 1.64 38.46 -41.19
N PRO A 154 1.80 37.13 -41.29
CA PRO A 154 0.62 36.34 -41.63
C PRO A 154 0.44 35.05 -40.82
N ILE A 155 -0.83 34.64 -40.81
CA ILE A 155 -1.42 33.42 -40.27
C ILE A 155 -1.00 32.24 -41.18
N PHE A 156 -0.52 31.15 -40.61
CA PHE A 156 -0.59 29.83 -41.27
C PHE A 156 -1.58 28.94 -40.53
N ARG A 157 -2.63 28.58 -41.26
CA ARG A 157 -3.74 27.70 -40.91
C ARG A 157 -3.64 26.48 -41.84
N GLY A 158 -3.59 25.29 -41.26
CA GLY A 158 -3.74 24.00 -41.95
C GLY A 158 -3.31 22.89 -40.98
N GLY A 159 -4.07 21.84 -40.68
CA GLY A 159 -5.21 21.26 -41.37
C GLY A 159 -4.93 19.78 -41.63
N PHE A 160 -5.52 18.91 -40.81
CA PHE A 160 -5.98 17.52 -41.03
C PHE A 160 -5.15 16.54 -41.88
N GLY A 161 -4.88 15.35 -41.32
CA GLY A 161 -4.47 14.15 -42.07
C GLY A 161 -4.60 12.87 -41.23
N SER A 162 -5.62 12.09 -41.54
CA SER A 162 -5.92 10.72 -41.06
C SER A 162 -4.75 9.75 -41.31
N SER A 163 -4.64 8.59 -40.65
CA SER A 163 -5.21 7.31 -41.15
C SER A 163 -5.01 6.17 -40.16
N ALA A 164 -5.98 5.27 -40.12
CA ALA A 164 -6.01 4.01 -39.40
C ALA A 164 -5.23 2.88 -40.10
N HIS A 165 -4.84 1.85 -39.31
CA HIS A 165 -4.68 0.40 -39.55
C HIS A 165 -4.32 -0.16 -40.96
N PRO A 166 -3.51 -1.24 -41.02
CA PRO A 166 -4.12 -2.58 -41.02
C PRO A 166 -3.37 -3.69 -40.26
N SER A 167 -4.15 -4.72 -39.97
CA SER A 167 -3.81 -6.05 -39.47
C SER A 167 -3.07 -6.92 -40.52
N GLY A 168 -2.34 -7.92 -40.03
CA GLY A 168 -1.82 -9.06 -40.79
C GLY A 168 -0.77 -9.79 -39.93
N SER A 169 -0.70 -11.11 -39.80
CA SER A 169 -1.47 -12.22 -40.38
C SER A 169 -1.47 -13.37 -39.38
#